data_AF-I3V1M3-F1
#
_entry.id   AF-I3V1M3-F1
#
_cell.length_a   1.000
_cell.length_b   1.000
_cell.length_c   1.000
_cell.angle_alpha   90.00
_cell.angle_beta   90.00
_cell.angle_gamma   90.00
#
_symmetry.space_group_name_H-M   'P 1'
#
loop_
_entity.id
_entity.type
_entity.pdbx_description
1 polymer ?
#
loop_
_entity_poly.entity_id
_entity_poly.type
_entity_poly.pdbx_seq_one_letter_code
_entity_poly.pdbx_strand_id
1 'polypeptide(L)'
;MSTPPLISSQRYLNRDVIAKKVAKFKVFVVRTIDLEMRGKLYRIILDGHHNLAAARLIGAEPTWKGPPPKLERLMKGMTTERFAAFMINNLTDSDWYFHDTGQVVEELLAPQL
;
A
#
# COMPACT_ATOMS: atom_id res chain seq x y z
N MET A 1 -0.85 -3.23 -20.72
CA MET A 1 -0.76 -2.05 -19.83
C MET A 1 0.15 -2.43 -18.68
N SER A 2 1.16 -1.61 -18.35
CA SER A 2 2.05 -1.85 -17.22
C SER A 2 1.31 -1.72 -15.89
N THR A 3 1.63 -2.55 -14.91
CA THR A 3 1.11 -2.39 -13.54
C THR A 3 1.58 -1.06 -12.95
N PRO A 4 0.71 -0.25 -12.32
CA PRO A 4 1.13 0.98 -11.66
C PRO A 4 2.20 0.73 -10.59
N PRO A 5 3.12 1.68 -10.33
CA PRO A 5 4.13 1.54 -9.29
C PRO A 5 3.49 1.26 -7.92
N LEU A 6 4.02 0.26 -7.20
CA LEU A 6 3.56 -0.11 -5.87
C LEU A 6 4.15 0.85 -4.84
N ILE A 7 3.30 1.50 -4.04
CA ILE A 7 3.72 2.45 -3.00
C ILE A 7 3.09 2.15 -1.64
N SER A 8 3.72 2.65 -0.59
CA SER A 8 3.16 2.63 0.77
C SER A 8 3.63 3.83 1.59
N SER A 9 2.94 4.11 2.70
CA SER A 9 3.33 5.05 3.76
C SER A 9 3.54 4.34 5.10
N GLN A 10 3.66 3.01 5.08
CA GLN A 10 4.01 2.17 6.23
C GLN A 10 5.33 1.44 5.96
N ARG A 11 6.32 1.62 6.82
CA ARG A 11 7.62 0.93 6.79
C ARG A 11 7.77 -0.11 7.90
N TYR A 12 7.02 0.04 8.99
CA TYR A 12 7.14 -0.88 10.11
C TYR A 12 6.81 -2.32 9.71
N LEU A 13 7.74 -3.23 10.00
CA LEU A 13 7.63 -4.67 9.82
C LEU A 13 8.10 -5.40 11.07
N ASN A 14 7.27 -6.29 11.59
CA ASN A 14 7.60 -7.11 12.75
C ASN A 14 8.10 -8.48 12.25
N ARG A 15 9.36 -8.80 12.57
CA ARG A 15 10.03 -10.03 12.10
C ARG A 15 9.36 -11.30 12.63
N ASP A 16 8.91 -11.30 13.88
CA ASP A 16 8.24 -12.47 14.47
C ASP A 16 6.89 -12.74 13.83
N VAL A 17 6.14 -11.69 13.49
CA VAL A 17 4.88 -11.80 12.75
C VAL A 17 5.12 -12.37 11.35
N ILE A 18 6.17 -11.91 10.66
CA ILE A 18 6.56 -12.42 9.34
C ILE A 18 6.94 -13.89 9.43
N ALA A 19 7.82 -14.27 10.37
CA ALA A 19 8.24 -15.65 10.57
C ALA A 19 7.05 -16.58 10.87
N LYS A 20 6.13 -16.15 11.74
CA LYS A 20 4.89 -16.89 12.03
C LYS A 20 4.01 -17.06 10.79
N LYS A 21 3.93 -16.05 9.92
CA LYS A 21 3.16 -16.13 8.66
C LYS A 21 3.80 -17.10 7.68
N VAL A 22 5.12 -17.02 7.47
CA VAL A 22 5.87 -17.97 6.62
C VAL A 22 5.64 -19.41 7.06
N ALA A 23 5.71 -19.69 8.37
CA ALA A 23 5.56 -21.04 8.90
C ALA A 23 4.13 -21.60 8.79
N LYS A 24 3.09 -20.75 8.75
CA LYS A 24 1.69 -21.17 8.93
C LYS A 24 0.79 -20.93 7.71
N PHE A 25 1.08 -19.92 6.91
CA PHE A 25 0.14 -19.44 5.89
C PHE A 25 0.46 -20.08 4.54
N LYS A 26 -0.59 -20.52 3.85
CA LYS A 26 -0.50 -20.99 2.45
C LYS A 26 -0.85 -19.89 1.43
N VAL A 27 -1.49 -18.82 1.89
CA VAL A 27 -1.97 -17.70 1.07
C VAL A 27 -1.64 -16.39 1.76
N PHE A 28 -1.03 -15.47 1.02
CA PHE A 28 -0.63 -14.15 1.51
C PHE A 28 -1.49 -13.07 0.86
N VAL A 29 -2.58 -12.68 1.54
CA VAL A 29 -3.48 -11.65 1.00
C VAL A 29 -2.88 -10.26 1.24
N VAL A 30 -2.83 -9.47 0.18
CA VAL A 30 -2.42 -8.06 0.20
C VAL A 30 -3.54 -7.24 -0.42
N ARG A 31 -4.02 -6.20 0.29
CA ARG A 31 -5.10 -5.34 -0.21
C ARG A 31 -4.51 -4.07 -0.81
N THR A 32 -4.96 -3.75 -2.01
CA THR A 32 -4.48 -2.60 -2.75
C THR A 32 -5.63 -1.78 -3.33
N ILE A 33 -5.30 -0.55 -3.71
CA ILE A 33 -6.11 0.29 -4.57
C ILE A 33 -5.22 0.94 -5.62
N ASP A 34 -5.72 1.05 -6.85
CA ASP A 34 -5.09 1.87 -7.87
C ASP A 34 -5.75 3.27 -7.81
N LEU A 35 -4.95 4.31 -7.58
CA LEU A 35 -5.44 5.69 -7.36
C LEU A 35 -4.53 6.70 -8.06
N GLU A 36 -5.14 7.64 -8.77
CA GLU A 36 -4.42 8.78 -9.31
C GLU A 36 -4.19 9.83 -8.21
N MET A 37 -2.93 10.20 -8.01
CA MET A 37 -2.52 11.21 -7.05
C MET A 37 -1.57 12.18 -7.74
N ARG A 38 -1.92 13.47 -7.76
CA ARG A 38 -1.17 14.54 -8.44
C ARG A 38 -0.82 14.18 -9.91
N GLY A 39 -1.81 13.63 -10.64
CA GLY A 39 -1.69 13.35 -12.08
C GLY A 39 -0.95 12.05 -12.45
N LYS A 40 -0.61 11.21 -11.47
CA LYS A 40 0.06 9.92 -11.70
C LYS A 40 -0.67 8.79 -10.99
N LEU A 41 -0.84 7.67 -11.69
CA LEU A 41 -1.50 6.47 -11.18
C LEU A 41 -0.51 5.62 -10.37
N TYR A 42 -0.90 5.28 -9.14
CA TYR A 42 -0.14 4.41 -8.25
C TYR A 42 -0.99 3.24 -7.77
N ARG A 43 -0.34 2.12 -7.47
CA ARG A 43 -0.93 1.03 -6.70
C ARG A 43 -0.52 1.18 -5.24
N ILE A 44 -1.49 1.42 -4.36
CA ILE A 44 -1.25 1.68 -2.94
C ILE A 44 -1.47 0.40 -2.14
N ILE A 45 -0.54 0.03 -1.27
CA ILE A 45 -0.77 -1.01 -0.26
C ILE A 45 -1.62 -0.43 0.87
N LEU A 46 -2.80 -1.01 1.06
CA LEU A 46 -3.75 -0.63 2.12
C LEU A 46 -3.64 -1.52 3.36
N ASP A 47 -3.34 -2.80 3.15
CA ASP A 47 -3.21 -3.79 4.22
C ASP A 47 -2.41 -5.01 3.72
N GLY A 48 -1.80 -5.75 4.65
CA GLY A 48 -1.07 -6.97 4.37
C GLY A 48 0.44 -6.80 4.20
N HIS A 49 1.06 -5.74 4.73
CA HIS A 49 2.52 -5.52 4.63
C HIS A 49 3.35 -6.70 5.12
N HIS A 50 3.02 -7.28 6.28
CA HIS A 50 3.71 -8.48 6.76
C HIS A 50 3.40 -9.72 5.91
N ASN A 51 2.23 -9.79 5.27
CA ASN A 51 1.93 -10.87 4.31
C ASN A 51 2.79 -10.72 3.05
N LEU A 52 2.93 -9.52 2.52
CA LEU A 52 3.78 -9.23 1.36
C LEU A 52 5.24 -9.55 1.66
N ALA A 53 5.73 -9.12 2.83
CA ALA A 53 7.09 -9.45 3.29
C ALA A 53 7.29 -10.97 3.45
N ALA A 54 6.32 -11.68 4.03
CA ALA A 54 6.37 -13.14 4.18
C ALA A 54 6.35 -13.86 2.83
N ALA A 55 5.50 -13.44 1.89
CA ALA A 55 5.43 -14.01 0.55
C ALA A 55 6.77 -13.85 -0.19
N ARG A 56 7.33 -12.63 -0.18
CA ARG A 56 8.66 -12.33 -0.77
C ARG A 56 9.77 -13.16 -0.15
N LEU A 57 9.76 -13.36 1.17
CA LEU A 57 10.79 -14.12 1.89
C LEU A 57 10.88 -15.58 1.41
N ILE A 58 9.78 -16.17 0.95
CA ILE A 58 9.76 -17.56 0.44
C ILE A 58 9.60 -17.65 -1.08
N GLY A 59 9.68 -16.52 -1.81
CA GLY A 59 9.48 -16.50 -3.26
C GLY A 59 8.05 -16.86 -3.70
N ALA A 60 7.04 -16.68 -2.84
CA ALA A 60 5.65 -16.91 -3.19
C ALA A 60 4.98 -15.64 -3.71
N GLU A 61 4.05 -15.81 -4.65
CA GLU A 61 3.19 -14.71 -5.12
C GLU A 61 2.06 -14.43 -4.12
N PRO A 62 1.85 -13.15 -3.72
CA PRO A 62 0.71 -12.79 -2.89
C PRO A 62 -0.60 -12.80 -3.69
N THR A 63 -1.71 -12.96 -2.98
CA THR A 63 -3.04 -12.74 -3.53
C THR A 63 -3.42 -11.27 -3.38
N TRP A 64 -3.39 -10.54 -4.48
CA TRP A 64 -3.85 -9.16 -4.56
C TRP A 64 -5.37 -9.08 -4.48
N LYS A 65 -5.89 -8.28 -3.56
CA LYS A 65 -7.32 -7.99 -3.43
C LYS A 65 -7.56 -6.49 -3.46
N GLY A 66 -8.77 -6.10 -3.85
CA GLY A 66 -9.21 -4.71 -3.76
C GLY A 66 -9.31 -4.20 -2.30
N PRO A 67 -9.77 -2.95 -2.15
CA PRO A 67 -9.91 -2.29 -0.86
C PRO A 67 -10.74 -3.12 0.14
N PRO A 68 -10.52 -2.97 1.45
CA PRO A 68 -11.42 -3.55 2.44
C PRO A 68 -12.80 -2.86 2.37
N PRO A 69 -13.91 -3.54 2.71
CA PRO A 69 -15.27 -2.99 2.59
C PRO A 69 -15.48 -1.65 3.29
N LYS A 70 -14.78 -1.41 4.40
CA LYS A 70 -14.83 -0.11 5.12
C LYS A 70 -14.27 1.03 4.26
N LEU A 71 -13.17 0.81 3.54
CA LEU A 71 -12.58 1.83 2.67
C LEU A 71 -13.44 2.02 1.42
N GLU A 72 -13.98 0.95 0.84
CA GLU A 72 -14.91 1.05 -0.30
C GLU A 72 -16.12 1.93 0.02
N ARG A 73 -16.67 1.83 1.24
CA ARG A 73 -17.76 2.71 1.69
C ARG A 73 -17.32 4.17 1.81
N LEU A 74 -16.12 4.43 2.31
CA LEU A 74 -15.56 5.79 2.39
C LEU A 74 -15.41 6.39 0.98
N MET A 75 -14.86 5.62 0.05
CA MET A 75 -14.66 6.04 -1.34
C MET A 75 -15.99 6.42 -2.02
N LYS A 76 -17.07 5.66 -1.78
CA LYS A 76 -18.40 5.96 -2.32
C LYS A 76 -18.98 7.30 -1.84
N GLY A 77 -18.49 7.82 -0.71
CA GLY A 77 -18.94 9.10 -0.15
C GLY A 77 -18.09 10.31 -0.57
N MET A 78 -17.09 10.12 -1.43
CA MET A 78 -16.14 11.17 -1.83
C MET A 78 -15.96 11.19 -3.35
N THR A 79 -15.58 12.35 -3.90
CA THR A 79 -15.04 12.41 -5.25
C THR A 79 -13.63 11.81 -5.26
N THR A 80 -13.16 11.39 -6.43
CA THR A 80 -11.80 10.83 -6.60
C THR A 80 -10.73 11.83 -6.13
N GLU A 81 -10.91 13.12 -6.39
CA GLU A 81 -9.96 14.18 -6.02
C GLU A 81 -9.91 14.36 -4.51
N ARG A 82 -11.07 14.35 -3.84
CA ARG A 82 -11.14 14.43 -2.37
C ARG A 82 -10.52 13.21 -1.73
N PHE A 83 -10.73 12.02 -2.31
CA PHE A 83 -10.13 10.80 -1.81
C PHE A 83 -8.60 10.77 -2.03
N ALA A 84 -8.11 11.22 -3.19
CA ALA A 84 -6.68 11.38 -3.45
C ALA A 84 -6.02 12.36 -2.46
N ALA A 85 -6.64 13.52 -2.23
CA ALA A 85 -6.17 14.46 -1.22
C ALA A 85 -6.18 13.87 0.19
N PHE A 86 -7.22 13.11 0.55
CA PHE A 86 -7.26 12.39 1.82
C PHE A 86 -6.09 11.41 1.95
N MET A 87 -5.84 10.58 0.93
CA MET A 87 -4.76 9.60 0.93
C MET A 87 -3.38 10.26 1.01
N ILE A 88 -3.12 11.31 0.22
CA ILE A 88 -1.84 12.04 0.25
C ILE A 88 -1.50 12.52 1.67
N ASN A 89 -2.49 13.03 2.39
CA ASN A 89 -2.27 13.64 3.70
C ASN A 89 -2.37 12.66 4.88
N ASN A 90 -2.94 11.47 4.69
CA ASN A 90 -3.16 10.49 5.76
C ASN A 90 -2.08 9.40 5.73
N LEU A 91 -0.88 9.79 6.15
CA LEU A 91 0.30 8.91 6.24
C LEU A 91 0.23 8.01 7.48
N THR A 92 0.85 6.83 7.42
CA THR A 92 0.84 5.86 8.53
C THR A 92 2.04 6.05 9.46
N ASP A 93 3.25 5.79 8.97
CA ASP A 93 4.49 5.93 9.76
C ASP A 93 5.66 6.58 8.99
N SER A 94 5.43 6.92 7.72
CA SER A 94 6.44 7.47 6.81
C SER A 94 5.80 8.20 5.63
N ASP A 95 6.60 8.98 4.91
CA ASP A 95 6.23 9.50 3.59
C ASP A 95 5.92 8.36 2.62
N TRP A 96 5.12 8.67 1.60
CA TRP A 96 4.92 7.76 0.47
C TRP A 96 6.26 7.36 -0.12
N TYR A 97 6.47 6.06 -0.32
CA TYR A 97 7.67 5.51 -0.94
C TYR A 97 7.33 4.40 -1.92
N PHE A 98 8.16 4.23 -2.94
CA PHE A 98 8.10 3.10 -3.86
C PHE A 98 8.53 1.82 -3.14
N HIS A 99 7.64 0.85 -3.05
CA HIS A 99 7.85 -0.37 -2.26
C HIS A 99 8.99 -1.26 -2.82
N ASP A 100 9.36 -1.09 -4.09
CA ASP A 100 10.42 -1.86 -4.74
C ASP A 100 11.80 -1.23 -4.56
N THR A 101 11.91 0.10 -4.49
CA THR A 101 13.20 0.80 -4.37
C THR A 101 13.44 1.40 -2.98
N GLY A 102 12.40 1.57 -2.18
CA GLY A 102 12.45 2.27 -0.90
C GLY A 102 12.51 3.79 -1.02
N GLN A 103 12.65 4.34 -2.24
CA GLN A 103 12.76 5.77 -2.50
C GLN A 103 11.45 6.49 -2.20
N VAL A 104 11.55 7.68 -1.63
CA VAL A 104 10.41 8.56 -1.38
C VAL A 104 9.78 8.99 -2.72
N VAL A 105 8.46 9.09 -2.74
CA VAL A 105 7.69 9.65 -3.85
C VAL A 105 7.64 11.16 -3.64
N GLU A 106 8.66 11.86 -4.14
CA GLU A 106 8.86 13.30 -3.92
C GLU A 106 7.63 14.12 -4.35
N GLU A 107 6.99 13.71 -5.45
CA GLU A 107 5.80 14.39 -5.96
C GLU A 107 4.60 14.31 -5.02
N LEU A 108 4.60 13.44 -4.01
CA LEU A 108 3.53 13.29 -3.01
C LEU A 108 3.88 13.88 -1.64
N LEU A 109 5.07 14.48 -1.48
CA LEU A 109 5.46 15.12 -0.23
C LEU A 109 4.47 16.23 0.16
N ALA A 110 4.25 16.33 1.47
CA ALA A 110 3.53 17.46 2.05
C ALA A 110 4.30 18.76 1.74
N PRO A 111 3.61 19.88 1.50
CA PRO A 111 4.27 21.19 1.42
C PRO A 111 5.05 21.43 2.72
N GLN A 112 6.32 21.83 2.61
CA GLN A 112 7.08 22.30 3.77
C GLN A 112 6.42 23.61 4.24
N LEU A 113 6.08 23.68 5.53
CA LEU A 113 5.58 24.89 6.20
C LEU A 113 6.74 25.84 6.53
#